data_AF-R9PFI2-F1
#
_entry.id   AF-R9PFI2-F1
#
_cell.length_a   1.000
_cell.length_b   1.000
_cell.length_c   1.000
_cell.angle_alpha   90.00
_cell.angle_beta   90.00
_cell.angle_gamma   90.00
#
_symmetry.space_group_name_H-M   'P 1'
#
loop_
_entity.id
_entity.type
_entity.pdbx_description
1 polymer ?
#
loop_
_entity_poly.entity_id
_entity_poly.type
_entity_poly.pdbx_seq_one_letter_code
_entity_poly.pdbx_strand_id
1 'polypeptide(L)'
;MFKKSVVFLTVLMVSAVGGQFFSQYQYQRQVEQLTTKLNEQHAWSYQQSLISKDWFTRQEQWQIEGNFADLGLEPQAFTIMLQHKISFWPLWLSGEWQVDEQQGDYQQWLQSNQLNSIPHLGQWQANLLTQNLKQSLSIDSFEHNYSQVDLHFHPLLITSNSDLDFAKGTASLNWQGMELDDSSQNGDHIHLQQVSANEQFSQRQGWTLVESANWSIEQLTLQLEQGNTLLDLQNLVVSNQFSEQQQRAFMSVDSSLEQFNFKEAQQRFTLNELVLTSKIGGVPMQSLIALAGANRQQRSEQDLDALVQELISEGIEWQLEQLALKINSNFQDLAMVGDIKLSGNAKLLPFELNAVNSPLQLLRYLDLNVELDANDSLFNYSPLSAYIMALRSAGYLIHQDGRDQSKLIFNDSEFTMNSLPVN
;
A
#
# COMPACT_ATOMS: atom_id res chain seq x y z
N MET A 1 22.89 58.31 2.77
CA MET A 1 22.51 56.95 2.32
C MET A 1 23.36 55.86 2.96
N PHE A 2 24.70 55.97 3.01
CA PHE A 2 25.61 54.97 3.60
C PHE A 2 25.26 54.44 5.01
N LYS A 3 24.88 55.29 5.98
CA LYS A 3 24.54 54.83 7.34
C LYS A 3 23.30 53.93 7.41
N LYS A 4 22.29 54.16 6.56
CA LYS A 4 21.08 53.32 6.50
C LYS A 4 21.39 51.97 5.85
N SER A 5 22.24 51.97 4.82
CA SER A 5 22.72 50.75 4.16
C SER A 5 23.57 49.88 5.09
N VAL A 6 24.47 50.47 5.89
CA VAL A 6 25.30 49.73 6.85
C VAL A 6 24.45 49.13 7.97
N VAL A 7 23.51 49.89 8.56
CA VAL A 7 22.61 49.36 9.59
C VAL A 7 21.72 48.24 9.03
N PHE A 8 21.20 48.39 7.81
CA PHE A 8 20.42 47.34 7.16
C PHE A 8 21.26 46.08 6.91
N LEU A 9 22.52 46.23 6.48
CA LEU A 9 23.45 45.11 6.28
C LEU A 9 23.81 44.42 7.61
N THR A 10 24.00 45.19 8.68
CA THR A 10 24.28 44.65 10.03
C THR A 10 23.07 43.90 10.58
N VAL A 11 21.86 44.43 10.42
CA VAL A 11 20.62 43.74 10.83
C VAL A 11 20.44 42.45 10.03
N LEU A 12 20.65 42.48 8.71
CA LEU A 12 20.64 41.28 7.86
C LEU A 12 21.67 40.25 8.29
N MET A 13 22.90 40.66 8.61
CA MET A 13 23.94 39.75 9.12
C MET A 13 23.56 39.15 10.47
N VAL A 14 23.08 39.95 11.43
CA VAL A 14 22.66 39.45 12.75
C VAL A 14 21.48 38.49 12.61
N SER A 15 20.51 38.79 11.74
CA SER A 15 19.38 37.91 11.45
C SER A 15 19.81 36.62 10.76
N ALA A 16 20.77 36.69 9.82
CA ALA A 16 21.31 35.51 9.14
C ALA A 16 22.08 34.61 10.12
N VAL A 17 23.00 35.17 10.91
CA VAL A 17 23.78 34.43 11.90
C VAL A 17 22.88 33.85 12.99
N GLY A 18 21.91 34.63 13.49
CA GLY A 18 20.92 34.16 14.46
C GLY A 18 20.06 33.03 13.91
N GLY A 19 19.58 33.16 12.67
CA GLY A 19 18.81 32.11 11.98
C GLY A 19 19.63 30.85 11.75
N GLN A 20 20.92 30.96 11.41
CA GLN A 20 21.82 29.83 11.22
C GLN A 20 22.11 29.08 12.52
N PHE A 21 22.37 29.83 13.61
CA PHE A 21 22.52 29.25 14.94
C PHE A 21 21.24 28.51 15.37
N PHE A 22 20.07 29.11 15.14
CA PHE A 22 18.78 28.49 15.41
C PHE A 22 18.60 27.20 14.62
N SER A 23 18.92 27.17 13.31
CA SER A 23 18.84 25.95 12.50
C SER A 23 19.71 24.82 13.06
N GLN A 24 20.96 25.11 13.42
CA GLN A 24 21.86 24.09 14.00
C GLN A 24 21.32 23.55 15.33
N TYR A 25 20.83 24.45 16.20
CA TYR A 25 20.27 24.06 17.50
C TYR A 25 19.02 23.21 17.36
N GLN A 26 18.10 23.58 16.47
CA GLN A 26 16.88 22.81 16.21
C GLN A 26 17.19 21.42 15.66
N TYR A 27 18.15 21.32 14.73
CA TYR A 27 18.60 20.04 14.21
C TYR A 27 19.14 19.12 15.31
N GLN A 28 20.06 19.62 16.14
CA GLN A 28 20.64 18.83 17.23
C GLN A 28 19.56 18.34 18.20
N ARG A 29 18.65 19.24 18.60
CA ARG A 29 17.56 18.89 19.51
C ARG A 29 16.63 17.84 18.91
N GLN A 30 16.24 17.98 17.64
CA GLN A 30 15.37 17.00 16.99
C GLN A 30 16.06 15.65 16.83
N VAL A 31 17.33 15.63 16.45
CA VAL A 31 18.12 14.40 16.34
C VAL A 31 18.21 13.67 17.68
N GLU A 32 18.54 14.37 18.76
CA GLU A 32 18.58 13.77 20.10
C GLU A 32 17.21 13.18 20.49
N GLN A 33 16.13 13.93 20.28
CA GLN A 33 14.77 13.48 20.59
C GLN A 33 14.36 12.26 19.76
N LEU A 34 14.66 12.26 18.46
CA LEU A 34 14.33 11.16 17.56
C LEU A 34 15.13 9.91 17.90
N THR A 35 16.44 10.02 18.13
CA THR A 35 17.29 8.88 18.49
C THR A 35 16.85 8.26 19.82
N THR A 36 16.55 9.07 20.83
CA THR A 36 16.00 8.56 22.10
C THR A 36 14.68 7.83 21.87
N LYS A 37 13.75 8.45 21.13
CA LYS A 37 12.45 7.84 20.85
C LYS A 37 12.58 6.54 20.05
N LEU A 38 13.44 6.49 19.04
CA LEU A 38 13.65 5.30 18.21
C LEU A 38 14.24 4.15 19.03
N ASN A 39 15.24 4.43 19.88
CA ASN A 39 15.86 3.44 20.76
C ASN A 39 14.93 2.94 21.88
N GLU A 40 13.97 3.76 22.34
CA GLU A 40 12.99 3.35 23.35
C GLU A 40 11.81 2.57 22.76
N GLN A 41 11.43 2.86 21.51
CA GLN A 41 10.20 2.33 20.90
C GLN A 41 10.44 1.14 19.96
N HIS A 42 11.64 0.98 19.42
CA HIS A 42 11.97 -0.08 18.47
C HIS A 42 13.06 -0.99 19.02
N ALA A 43 13.09 -2.24 18.54
CA ALA A 43 14.13 -3.22 18.90
C ALA A 43 15.52 -2.87 18.31
N TRP A 44 15.59 -1.85 17.46
CA TRP A 44 16.81 -1.43 16.77
C TRP A 44 17.56 -0.39 17.59
N SER A 45 18.88 -0.45 17.53
CA SER A 45 19.80 0.49 18.17
C SER A 45 20.33 1.47 17.13
N TYR A 46 20.22 2.76 17.45
CA TYR A 46 20.66 3.87 16.62
C TYR A 46 21.73 4.67 17.37
N GLN A 47 22.92 4.72 16.80
CA GLN A 47 24.05 5.49 17.33
C GLN A 47 24.57 6.46 16.30
N GLN A 48 24.77 7.71 16.72
CA GLN A 48 25.27 8.77 15.87
C GLN A 48 26.67 9.16 16.31
N SER A 49 27.61 9.24 15.37
CA SER A 49 28.94 9.79 15.60
C SER A 49 29.22 10.99 14.69
N LEU A 50 29.96 11.97 15.21
CA LEU A 50 30.34 13.15 14.47
C LEU A 50 31.66 12.90 13.74
N ILE A 51 31.67 13.01 12.41
CA ILE A 51 32.91 12.94 11.61
C ILE A 51 33.56 14.32 11.56
N SER A 52 32.79 15.32 11.10
CA SER A 52 33.29 16.69 10.94
C SER A 52 32.16 17.72 11.09
N LYS A 53 32.52 18.95 11.46
CA LYS A 53 31.57 20.06 11.57
C LYS A 53 32.26 21.39 11.25
N ASP A 54 31.57 22.24 10.49
CA ASP A 54 31.84 23.66 10.38
C ASP A 54 30.55 24.49 10.63
N TRP A 55 30.57 25.78 10.29
CA TRP A 55 29.42 26.66 10.50
C TRP A 55 28.23 26.38 9.56
N PHE A 56 28.49 25.92 8.34
CA PHE A 56 27.51 25.70 7.29
C PHE A 56 27.29 24.23 6.97
N THR A 57 28.18 23.34 7.41
CA THR A 57 28.12 21.91 7.10
C THR A 57 28.44 21.03 8.30
N ARG A 58 27.90 19.82 8.29
CA ARG A 58 28.19 18.76 9.26
C ARG A 58 28.21 17.42 8.55
N GLN A 59 29.16 16.57 8.90
CA GLN A 59 29.22 15.19 8.45
C GLN A 59 29.12 14.26 9.65
N GLU A 60 28.28 13.26 9.52
CA GLU A 60 27.93 12.34 10.58
C GLU A 60 27.95 10.92 10.03
N GLN A 61 28.21 9.96 10.92
CA GLN A 61 28.01 8.55 10.65
C GLN A 61 26.94 8.03 11.60
N TRP A 62 25.97 7.30 11.05
CA TRP A 62 24.94 6.62 11.83
C TRP A 62 25.20 5.13 11.76
N GLN A 63 25.27 4.48 12.92
CA GLN A 63 25.31 3.04 13.05
C GLN A 63 23.92 2.56 13.48
N ILE A 64 23.33 1.70 12.66
CA ILE A 64 22.01 1.11 12.87
C ILE A 64 22.21 -0.39 13.06
N GLU A 65 21.83 -0.89 14.22
CA GLU A 65 21.88 -2.31 14.56
C GLU A 65 20.45 -2.83 14.73
N GLY A 66 20.13 -3.95 14.10
CA GLY A 66 18.81 -4.54 14.16
C GLY A 66 18.83 -6.04 13.88
N ASN A 67 17.64 -6.61 13.72
CA ASN A 67 17.47 -8.00 13.32
C ASN A 67 16.53 -8.10 12.12
N PHE A 68 16.90 -8.90 11.12
CA PHE A 68 16.06 -9.15 9.95
C PHE A 68 14.70 -9.79 10.30
N ALA A 69 14.58 -10.46 11.46
CA ALA A 69 13.30 -10.92 11.99
C ALA A 69 12.29 -9.77 12.20
N ASP A 70 12.75 -8.58 12.55
CA ASP A 70 11.89 -7.40 12.72
C ASP A 70 11.33 -6.90 11.38
N LEU A 71 11.92 -7.35 10.26
CA LEU A 71 11.49 -7.10 8.88
C LEU A 71 10.72 -8.29 8.28
N GLY A 72 10.40 -9.31 9.08
CA GLY A 72 9.71 -10.52 8.63
C GLY A 72 10.59 -11.50 7.83
N LEU A 73 11.92 -11.35 7.92
CA LEU A 73 12.90 -12.21 7.28
C LEU A 73 13.52 -13.20 8.27
N GLU A 74 14.34 -14.13 7.79
CA GLU A 74 15.06 -15.08 8.65
C GLU A 74 15.88 -14.35 9.73
N PRO A 75 15.85 -14.80 11.00
CA PRO A 75 16.47 -14.08 12.11
C PRO A 75 17.99 -14.00 11.96
N GLN A 76 18.47 -12.84 11.56
CA GLN A 76 19.89 -12.53 11.45
C GLN A 76 20.10 -11.08 11.90
N ALA A 77 21.03 -10.90 12.84
CA ALA A 77 21.45 -9.56 13.26
C ALA A 77 22.15 -8.86 12.10
N PHE A 78 21.93 -7.56 11.98
CA PHE A 78 22.61 -6.73 10.99
C PHE A 78 23.12 -5.43 11.61
N THR A 79 24.19 -4.90 11.02
CA THR A 79 24.76 -3.59 11.29
C THR A 79 24.92 -2.83 9.98
N ILE A 80 24.23 -1.70 9.85
CA ILE A 80 24.30 -0.82 8.68
C ILE A 80 24.90 0.51 9.12
N MET A 81 25.87 0.98 8.35
CA MET A 81 26.48 2.29 8.53
C MET A 81 25.90 3.26 7.50
N LEU A 82 25.44 4.43 7.91
CA LEU A 82 25.02 5.50 7.01
C LEU A 82 25.98 6.68 7.13
N GLN A 83 26.39 7.22 5.99
CA GLN A 83 27.09 8.50 5.93
C GLN A 83 26.07 9.60 5.68
N HIS A 84 26.12 10.67 6.46
CA HIS A 84 25.17 11.78 6.35
C HIS A 84 25.92 13.11 6.27
N LYS A 85 25.71 13.86 5.20
CA LYS A 85 26.22 15.23 5.01
C LYS A 85 25.07 16.22 5.10
N ILE A 86 25.21 17.22 5.95
CA ILE A 86 24.16 18.20 6.25
C ILE A 86 24.68 19.60 5.94
N SER A 87 23.82 20.45 5.36
CA SER A 87 24.07 21.86 5.15
C SER A 87 23.07 22.71 5.93
N PHE A 88 23.57 23.75 6.59
CA PHE A 88 22.81 24.67 7.43
C PHE A 88 22.77 26.06 6.81
N TRP A 89 21.56 26.56 6.61
CA TRP A 89 21.28 27.92 6.21
C TRP A 89 20.30 28.56 7.21
N PRO A 90 20.15 29.88 7.24
CA PRO A 90 19.21 30.53 8.14
C PRO A 90 17.77 30.03 7.91
N LEU A 91 17.20 29.35 8.91
CA LEU A 91 15.85 28.74 8.87
C LEU A 91 15.65 27.66 7.80
N TRP A 92 16.72 27.14 7.19
CA TRP A 92 16.67 26.08 6.18
C TRP A 92 17.81 25.09 6.37
N LEU A 93 17.51 23.82 6.19
CA LEU A 93 18.46 22.73 6.32
C LEU A 93 18.30 21.79 5.13
N SER A 94 19.40 21.16 4.72
CA SER A 94 19.34 20.03 3.82
C SER A 94 20.33 18.96 4.23
N GLY A 95 20.05 17.73 3.88
CA GLY A 95 20.99 16.65 4.05
C GLY A 95 20.95 15.64 2.93
N GLU A 96 22.06 14.96 2.76
CA GLU A 96 22.27 13.87 1.82
C GLU A 96 22.82 12.69 2.61
N TRP A 97 22.23 11.51 2.45
CA TRP A 97 22.67 10.30 3.12
C TRP A 97 22.75 9.12 2.16
N GLN A 98 23.67 8.22 2.46
CA GLN A 98 23.88 6.97 1.74
C GLN A 98 24.34 5.91 2.73
N VAL A 99 24.05 4.64 2.46
CA VAL A 99 24.68 3.52 3.16
C VAL A 99 26.17 3.50 2.80
N ASP A 100 27.00 3.30 3.81
CA ASP A 100 28.45 3.16 3.64
C ASP A 100 28.77 1.78 3.03
N GLU A 101 29.14 1.77 1.76
CA GLU A 101 29.47 0.56 1.00
C GLU A 101 30.77 -0.12 1.47
N GLN A 102 31.55 0.55 2.33
CA GLN A 102 32.87 0.10 2.78
C GLN A 102 32.88 -0.42 4.22
N GLN A 103 31.74 -0.38 4.92
CA GLN A 103 31.66 -0.76 6.34
C GLN A 103 30.38 -1.55 6.66
N GLY A 104 30.40 -2.23 7.81
CA GLY A 104 29.25 -2.99 8.32
C GLY A 104 28.90 -4.23 7.50
N ASP A 105 27.71 -4.76 7.74
CA ASP A 105 27.23 -5.99 7.08
C ASP A 105 26.80 -5.73 5.63
N TYR A 106 26.53 -4.47 5.28
CA TYR A 106 26.22 -4.09 3.90
C TYR A 106 27.41 -4.32 2.95
N GLN A 107 28.63 -4.01 3.38
CA GLN A 107 29.84 -4.34 2.61
C GLN A 107 29.98 -5.85 2.37
N GLN A 108 29.74 -6.66 3.41
CA GLN A 108 29.83 -8.11 3.31
C GLN A 108 28.76 -8.66 2.34
N TRP A 109 27.55 -8.11 2.41
CA TRP A 109 26.46 -8.46 1.51
C TRP A 109 26.77 -8.09 0.05
N LEU A 110 27.33 -6.91 -0.20
CA LEU A 110 27.80 -6.52 -1.54
C LEU A 110 28.84 -7.51 -2.04
N GLN A 111 29.85 -7.85 -1.23
CA GLN A 111 30.90 -8.79 -1.60
C GLN A 111 30.40 -10.22 -1.84
N SER A 112 29.49 -10.73 -1.00
CA SER A 112 28.91 -12.08 -1.17
C SER A 112 28.10 -12.19 -2.46
N ASN A 113 27.49 -11.07 -2.87
CA ASN A 113 26.75 -10.96 -4.13
C ASN A 113 27.62 -10.40 -5.25
N GLN A 114 28.95 -10.33 -5.14
CA GLN A 114 29.83 -9.82 -6.21
C GLN A 114 29.41 -8.44 -6.76
N LEU A 115 28.75 -7.63 -5.94
CA LEU A 115 28.34 -6.26 -6.23
C LEU A 115 29.40 -5.31 -5.70
N ASN A 116 29.70 -4.26 -6.49
CA ASN A 116 30.59 -3.20 -6.04
C ASN A 116 29.84 -2.15 -5.22
N SER A 117 28.61 -1.84 -5.63
CA SER A 117 27.76 -0.80 -5.07
C SER A 117 26.30 -1.05 -5.46
N ILE A 118 25.37 -0.45 -4.72
CA ILE A 118 24.02 -0.16 -5.23
C ILE A 118 23.93 1.36 -5.26
N PRO A 119 23.81 1.99 -6.44
CA PRO A 119 23.80 3.45 -6.54
C PRO A 119 22.51 4.00 -5.94
N HIS A 120 22.58 4.52 -4.71
CA HIS A 120 21.44 5.11 -4.04
C HIS A 120 21.81 6.42 -3.33
N LEU A 121 20.85 7.32 -3.22
CA LEU A 121 21.02 8.61 -2.55
C LEU A 121 19.71 9.02 -1.87
N GLY A 122 19.77 9.18 -0.57
CA GLY A 122 18.74 9.83 0.21
C GLY A 122 19.02 11.32 0.32
N GLN A 123 17.99 12.16 0.13
CA GLN A 123 18.06 13.59 0.33
C GLN A 123 16.89 14.08 1.17
N TRP A 124 17.11 15.14 1.93
CA TRP A 124 16.03 15.84 2.61
C TRP A 124 16.28 17.33 2.68
N GLN A 125 15.20 18.10 2.78
CA GLN A 125 15.22 19.55 2.94
C GLN A 125 14.14 19.95 3.96
N ALA A 126 14.56 20.68 4.99
CA ALA A 126 13.67 21.19 6.03
C ALA A 126 13.66 22.72 6.00
N ASN A 127 12.48 23.30 5.89
CA ASN A 127 12.28 24.75 6.03
C ASN A 127 11.59 25.03 7.36
N LEU A 128 12.34 25.61 8.31
CA LEU A 128 11.87 25.92 9.66
C LEU A 128 10.89 27.10 9.69
N LEU A 129 10.87 27.94 8.65
CA LEU A 129 9.91 29.03 8.56
C LEU A 129 8.54 28.52 8.10
N THR A 130 8.51 27.69 7.06
CA THR A 130 7.26 27.10 6.54
C THR A 130 6.86 25.82 7.23
N GLN A 131 7.69 25.32 8.16
CA GLN A 131 7.51 24.05 8.88
C GLN A 131 7.31 22.87 7.91
N ASN A 132 8.07 22.85 6.81
CA ASN A 132 7.93 21.85 5.75
C ASN A 132 9.18 20.96 5.65
N LEU A 133 8.96 19.66 5.45
CA LEU A 133 9.98 18.66 5.18
C LEU A 133 9.73 18.07 3.80
N LYS A 134 10.77 18.03 2.97
CA LYS A 134 10.81 17.26 1.73
C LYS A 134 11.87 16.19 1.85
N GLN A 135 11.56 14.98 1.42
CA GLN A 135 12.52 13.88 1.39
C GLN A 135 12.45 13.18 0.03
N SER A 136 13.57 12.63 -0.40
CA SER A 136 13.63 11.74 -1.55
C SER A 136 14.65 10.64 -1.31
N LEU A 137 14.38 9.47 -1.85
CA LEU A 137 15.34 8.38 -1.97
C LEU A 137 15.33 7.95 -3.44
N SER A 138 16.46 8.09 -4.10
CA SER A 138 16.67 7.57 -5.45
C SER A 138 17.58 6.35 -5.39
N ILE A 139 17.24 5.32 -6.15
CA ILE A 139 18.13 4.19 -6.47
C ILE A 139 18.24 4.17 -7.99
N ASP A 140 19.45 4.33 -8.51
CA ASP A 140 19.71 4.28 -9.94
C ASP A 140 19.71 2.83 -10.44
N SER A 141 19.72 2.66 -11.76
CA SER A 141 19.79 1.33 -12.36
C SER A 141 21.07 0.61 -11.99
N PHE A 142 20.97 -0.69 -11.71
CA PHE A 142 22.11 -1.58 -11.57
C PHE A 142 21.78 -2.97 -12.11
N GLU A 143 22.81 -3.72 -12.43
CA GLU A 143 22.70 -5.06 -12.98
C GLU A 143 23.48 -6.03 -12.10
N HIS A 144 22.96 -7.26 -11.98
CA HIS A 144 23.63 -8.30 -11.23
C HIS A 144 23.48 -9.66 -11.91
N ASN A 145 24.60 -10.31 -12.18
CA ASN A 145 24.63 -11.61 -12.84
C ASN A 145 24.83 -12.69 -11.78
N TYR A 146 23.73 -13.33 -11.36
CA TYR A 146 23.82 -14.61 -10.69
C TYR A 146 24.27 -15.66 -11.72
N SER A 147 24.88 -16.76 -11.27
CA SER A 147 25.53 -17.75 -12.16
C SER A 147 24.68 -18.28 -13.32
N GLN A 148 23.34 -18.14 -13.24
CA GLN A 148 22.40 -18.54 -14.29
C GLN A 148 21.27 -17.52 -14.53
N VAL A 149 21.23 -16.41 -13.79
CA VAL A 149 20.12 -15.44 -13.81
C VAL A 149 20.68 -14.03 -13.78
N ASP A 150 20.28 -13.21 -14.76
CA ASP A 150 20.64 -11.80 -14.82
C ASP A 150 19.50 -10.96 -14.23
N LEU A 151 19.81 -10.13 -13.24
CA LEU A 151 18.90 -9.16 -12.63
C LEU A 151 19.21 -7.77 -13.19
N HIS A 152 18.22 -7.14 -13.82
CA HIS A 152 18.24 -5.73 -14.18
C HIS A 152 17.28 -4.98 -13.25
N PHE A 153 17.81 -4.10 -12.41
CA PHE A 153 17.01 -3.21 -11.59
C PHE A 153 16.92 -1.85 -12.28
N HIS A 154 15.71 -1.37 -12.56
CA HIS A 154 15.50 -0.04 -13.12
C HIS A 154 15.29 1.02 -12.03
N PRO A 155 15.50 2.31 -12.33
CA PRO A 155 15.48 3.36 -11.33
C PRO A 155 14.22 3.41 -10.47
N LEU A 156 14.42 3.61 -9.17
CA LEU A 156 13.38 3.81 -8.16
C LEU A 156 13.52 5.21 -7.57
N LEU A 157 12.40 5.92 -7.46
CA LEU A 157 12.31 7.20 -6.77
C LEU A 157 11.16 7.16 -5.76
N ILE A 158 11.50 7.38 -4.50
CA ILE A 158 10.52 7.64 -3.43
C ILE A 158 10.64 9.10 -3.06
N THR A 159 9.52 9.82 -2.95
CA THR A 159 9.51 11.20 -2.44
C THR A 159 8.45 11.37 -1.36
N SER A 160 8.71 12.27 -0.42
CA SER A 160 7.71 12.69 0.57
C SER A 160 7.75 14.20 0.75
N ASN A 161 6.60 14.77 1.08
CA ASN A 161 6.44 16.17 1.40
C ASN A 161 5.45 16.32 2.55
N SER A 162 5.93 16.71 3.72
CA SER A 162 5.12 16.80 4.94
C SER A 162 5.39 18.10 5.70
N ASP A 163 4.65 18.33 6.77
CA ASP A 163 5.12 19.21 7.83
C ASP A 163 6.24 18.56 8.66
N LEU A 164 6.98 19.35 9.44
CA LEU A 164 8.10 18.86 10.27
C LEU A 164 7.66 17.86 11.35
N ASP A 165 6.42 17.96 11.80
CA ASP A 165 5.85 17.08 12.82
C ASP A 165 5.20 15.81 12.22
N PHE A 166 5.22 15.68 10.89
CA PHE A 166 4.56 14.61 10.13
C PHE A 166 3.07 14.46 10.45
N ALA A 167 2.42 15.56 10.82
CA ALA A 167 0.99 15.61 11.06
C ALA A 167 0.17 15.62 9.77
N LYS A 168 0.77 15.98 8.63
CA LYS A 168 0.18 15.74 7.31
C LYS A 168 1.23 15.76 6.21
N GLY A 169 0.96 15.05 5.12
CA GLY A 169 1.83 15.08 3.97
C GLY A 169 1.37 14.20 2.84
N THR A 170 2.23 14.12 1.83
CA THR A 170 2.09 13.22 0.69
C THR A 170 3.35 12.38 0.55
N ALA A 171 3.20 11.14 0.11
CA ALA A 171 4.32 10.26 -0.25
C ALA A 171 4.07 9.67 -1.64
N SER A 172 5.10 9.54 -2.45
CA SER A 172 5.03 8.93 -3.77
C SER A 172 6.16 7.93 -3.97
N LEU A 173 5.86 6.83 -4.64
CA LEU A 173 6.83 5.87 -5.15
C LEU A 173 6.67 5.79 -6.67
N ASN A 174 7.78 5.82 -7.39
CA ASN A 174 7.82 5.53 -8.82
C ASN A 174 9.04 4.65 -9.09
N TRP A 175 8.79 3.40 -9.45
CA TRP A 175 9.80 2.44 -9.83
C TRP A 175 9.61 2.09 -11.30
N GLN A 176 10.67 2.21 -12.09
CA GLN A 176 10.62 1.84 -13.51
C GLN A 176 10.55 0.33 -13.73
N GLY A 177 10.82 -0.47 -12.68
CA GLY A 177 10.61 -1.90 -12.70
C GLY A 177 11.89 -2.73 -12.52
N MET A 178 11.78 -4.01 -12.87
CA MET A 178 12.90 -4.95 -12.86
C MET A 178 12.70 -6.08 -13.86
N GLU A 179 13.81 -6.66 -14.29
CA GLU A 179 13.86 -7.85 -15.12
C GLU A 179 14.76 -8.89 -14.43
N LEU A 180 14.31 -10.14 -14.42
CA LEU A 180 15.10 -11.31 -14.06
C LEU A 180 15.01 -12.28 -15.22
N ASP A 181 16.13 -12.54 -15.87
CA ASP A 181 16.21 -13.41 -17.02
C ASP A 181 17.14 -14.59 -16.74
N ASP A 182 16.61 -15.81 -16.81
CA ASP A 182 17.45 -17.00 -16.83
C ASP A 182 18.14 -17.11 -18.21
N SER A 183 19.48 -17.16 -18.14
CA SER A 183 20.40 -17.22 -19.29
C SER A 183 20.21 -18.44 -20.22
N SER A 184 19.44 -19.44 -19.81
CA SER A 184 19.14 -20.62 -20.63
C SER A 184 18.12 -20.31 -21.75
N GLN A 185 18.21 -21.05 -22.86
CA GLN A 185 17.21 -20.94 -23.93
C GLN A 185 15.86 -21.44 -23.41
N ASN A 186 14.88 -20.55 -23.34
CA ASN A 186 13.61 -20.74 -22.62
C ASN A 186 13.80 -20.82 -21.11
N GLY A 187 14.69 -20.02 -20.54
CA GLY A 187 14.75 -19.84 -19.09
C GLY A 187 13.49 -19.20 -18.54
N ASP A 188 13.35 -19.25 -17.22
CA ASP A 188 12.33 -18.49 -16.52
C ASP A 188 12.64 -16.99 -16.63
N HIS A 189 11.59 -16.19 -16.78
CA HIS A 189 11.66 -14.74 -16.96
C HIS A 189 10.63 -14.06 -16.07
N ILE A 190 11.08 -13.04 -15.33
CA ILE A 190 10.21 -12.15 -14.55
C ILE A 190 10.47 -10.74 -15.04
N HIS A 191 9.43 -10.06 -15.51
CA HIS A 191 9.51 -8.66 -15.89
C HIS A 191 8.37 -7.89 -15.26
N LEU A 192 8.75 -6.91 -14.46
CA LEU A 192 7.87 -5.95 -13.82
C LEU A 192 8.19 -4.60 -14.44
N GLN A 193 7.21 -3.98 -15.08
CA GLN A 193 7.33 -2.60 -15.57
C GLN A 193 6.96 -1.60 -14.47
N GLN A 194 6.62 -0.38 -14.87
CA GLN A 194 6.46 0.73 -13.96
C GLN A 194 5.47 0.41 -12.83
N VAL A 195 5.94 0.57 -11.60
CA VAL A 195 5.13 0.54 -10.37
C VAL A 195 5.07 1.96 -9.83
N SER A 196 3.86 2.45 -9.59
CA SER A 196 3.69 3.76 -8.98
C SER A 196 2.75 3.69 -7.78
N ALA A 197 3.02 4.50 -6.76
CA ALA A 197 2.13 4.69 -5.63
C ALA A 197 2.14 6.16 -5.23
N ASN A 198 1.00 6.69 -4.80
CA ASN A 198 0.87 8.02 -4.24
C ASN A 198 -0.15 8.01 -3.11
N GLU A 199 0.23 8.54 -1.97
CA GLU A 199 -0.56 8.56 -0.76
C GLU A 199 -0.60 9.97 -0.17
N GLN A 200 -1.75 10.31 0.41
CA GLN A 200 -1.91 11.47 1.28
C GLN A 200 -2.24 10.97 2.68
N PHE A 201 -1.54 11.49 3.67
CA PHE A 201 -1.74 11.10 5.06
C PHE A 201 -1.96 12.31 5.97
N SER A 202 -2.64 12.08 7.09
CA SER A 202 -2.80 13.03 8.18
C SER A 202 -2.72 12.32 9.52
N GLN A 203 -2.31 13.05 10.57
CA GLN A 203 -2.43 12.59 11.94
C GLN A 203 -3.74 13.08 12.54
N ARG A 204 -4.43 12.18 13.22
CA ARG A 204 -5.58 12.51 14.06
C ARG A 204 -5.32 11.90 15.42
N GLN A 205 -5.45 12.65 16.52
CA GLN A 205 -5.33 12.12 17.90
C GLN A 205 -4.15 11.12 18.11
N GLY A 206 -3.01 11.34 17.44
CA GLY A 206 -1.81 10.50 17.53
C GLY A 206 -1.74 9.30 16.58
N TRP A 207 -2.75 8.99 15.77
CA TRP A 207 -2.70 7.94 14.74
C TRP A 207 -2.56 8.53 13.33
N THR A 208 -1.89 7.79 12.44
CA THR A 208 -1.72 8.17 11.03
C THR A 208 -2.86 7.58 10.22
N LEU A 209 -3.63 8.46 9.58
CA LEU A 209 -4.68 8.14 8.62
C LEU A 209 -4.14 8.32 7.21
N VAL A 210 -4.28 7.30 6.36
CA VAL A 210 -4.12 7.47 4.91
C VAL A 210 -5.47 7.97 4.36
N GLU A 211 -5.52 9.22 3.95
CA GLU A 211 -6.73 9.87 3.45
C GLU A 211 -7.07 9.43 2.02
N SER A 212 -6.04 9.22 1.21
CA SER A 212 -6.17 8.66 -0.12
C SER A 212 -4.90 7.93 -0.49
N ALA A 213 -5.03 6.82 -1.22
CA ALA A 213 -3.92 6.08 -1.76
C ALA A 213 -4.27 5.64 -3.18
N ASN A 214 -3.36 5.85 -4.13
CA ASN A 214 -3.47 5.30 -5.48
C ASN A 214 -2.19 4.53 -5.79
N TRP A 215 -2.31 3.30 -6.24
CA TRP A 215 -1.17 2.52 -6.71
C TRP A 215 -1.48 1.83 -8.03
N SER A 216 -0.44 1.63 -8.84
CA SER A 216 -0.56 1.03 -10.16
C SER A 216 0.63 0.15 -10.50
N ILE A 217 0.36 -0.89 -11.29
CA ILE A 217 1.37 -1.72 -11.96
C ILE A 217 1.03 -1.69 -13.45
N GLU A 218 1.97 -1.19 -14.26
CA GLU A 218 1.81 -1.12 -15.72
C GLU A 218 1.81 -2.52 -16.34
N GLN A 219 2.81 -3.33 -16.01
CA GLN A 219 2.88 -4.70 -16.48
C GLN A 219 3.64 -5.60 -15.50
N LEU A 220 3.17 -6.83 -15.33
CA LEU A 220 3.90 -7.91 -14.70
C LEU A 220 3.78 -9.16 -15.57
N THR A 221 4.91 -9.68 -16.03
CA THR A 221 5.01 -10.93 -16.78
C THR A 221 5.88 -11.91 -16.01
N LEU A 222 5.35 -13.10 -15.74
CA LEU A 222 6.06 -14.25 -15.16
C LEU A 222 5.97 -15.39 -16.16
N GLN A 223 7.09 -15.74 -16.77
CA GLN A 223 7.22 -16.90 -17.61
C GLN A 223 8.06 -17.94 -16.87
N LEU A 224 7.45 -19.08 -16.55
CA LEU A 224 8.07 -20.13 -15.73
C LEU A 224 8.05 -21.47 -16.47
N GLU A 225 8.85 -22.41 -15.95
CA GLU A 225 8.93 -23.80 -16.42
C GLU A 225 9.20 -23.89 -17.91
N GLN A 226 10.14 -23.08 -18.38
CA GLN A 226 10.50 -22.99 -19.79
C GLN A 226 9.36 -22.56 -20.73
N GLY A 227 8.47 -21.70 -20.23
CA GLY A 227 7.36 -21.12 -20.99
C GLY A 227 6.10 -21.98 -21.01
N ASN A 228 6.06 -23.05 -20.21
CA ASN A 228 4.83 -23.81 -19.98
C ASN A 228 3.82 -23.01 -19.16
N THR A 229 4.31 -22.17 -18.25
CA THR A 229 3.47 -21.32 -17.40
C THR A 229 3.75 -19.85 -17.73
N LEU A 230 2.67 -19.11 -18.02
CA LEU A 230 2.73 -17.67 -18.24
C LEU A 230 1.64 -17.01 -17.39
N LEU A 231 2.05 -16.06 -16.56
CA LEU A 231 1.18 -15.08 -15.92
C LEU A 231 1.54 -13.72 -16.49
N ASP A 232 0.56 -13.03 -17.06
CA ASP A 232 0.73 -11.69 -17.62
C ASP A 232 -0.39 -10.79 -17.12
N LEU A 233 -0.03 -9.68 -16.50
CA LEU A 233 -0.93 -8.69 -15.92
C LEU A 233 -0.61 -7.34 -16.52
N GLN A 234 -1.62 -6.60 -16.99
CA GLN A 234 -1.45 -5.29 -17.61
C GLN A 234 -2.43 -4.27 -17.01
N ASN A 235 -1.89 -3.09 -16.68
CA ASN A 235 -2.59 -1.91 -16.21
C ASN A 235 -3.51 -2.19 -15.01
N LEU A 236 -2.93 -2.69 -13.92
CA LEU A 236 -3.60 -2.73 -12.63
C LEU A 236 -3.54 -1.36 -11.99
N VAL A 237 -4.69 -0.80 -11.62
CA VAL A 237 -4.81 0.46 -10.88
C VAL A 237 -5.75 0.24 -9.72
N VAL A 238 -5.37 0.71 -8.54
CA VAL A 238 -6.19 0.65 -7.34
C VAL A 238 -6.12 1.99 -6.61
N SER A 239 -7.27 2.60 -6.42
CA SER A 239 -7.47 3.86 -5.71
C SER A 239 -8.35 3.64 -4.48
N ASN A 240 -7.92 4.20 -3.36
CA ASN A 240 -8.64 4.20 -2.10
C ASN A 240 -8.85 5.64 -1.65
N GLN A 241 -10.03 5.94 -1.13
CA GLN A 241 -10.34 7.25 -0.57
C GLN A 241 -11.12 7.11 0.73
N PHE A 242 -10.55 7.67 1.80
CA PHE A 242 -11.24 7.85 3.05
C PHE A 242 -12.13 9.10 3.00
N SER A 243 -13.32 8.99 3.58
CA SER A 243 -14.20 10.13 3.79
C SER A 243 -14.91 10.01 5.13
N GLU A 244 -15.23 11.16 5.72
CA GLU A 244 -16.02 11.25 6.94
C GLU A 244 -17.31 12.02 6.66
N GLN A 245 -18.45 11.38 6.90
CA GLN A 245 -19.77 11.98 6.70
C GLN A 245 -20.56 11.82 8.00
N GLN A 246 -20.97 12.94 8.61
CA GLN A 246 -21.73 12.94 9.86
C GLN A 246 -21.06 12.12 10.98
N GLN A 247 -19.75 12.28 11.17
CA GLN A 247 -18.93 11.53 12.14
C GLN A 247 -18.82 10.02 11.87
N ARG A 248 -19.26 9.55 10.69
CA ARG A 248 -19.09 8.18 10.23
C ARG A 248 -18.01 8.11 9.16
N ALA A 249 -17.15 7.11 9.30
CA ALA A 249 -16.06 6.82 8.38
C ALA A 249 -16.52 5.93 7.23
N PHE A 250 -16.01 6.23 6.04
CA PHE A 250 -16.20 5.44 4.84
C PHE A 250 -14.88 5.35 4.07
N MET A 251 -14.65 4.20 3.45
CA MET A 251 -13.56 3.92 2.54
C MET A 251 -14.15 3.51 1.20
N SER A 252 -13.83 4.28 0.16
CA SER A 252 -14.15 3.93 -1.22
C SER A 252 -12.93 3.25 -1.84
N VAL A 253 -13.16 2.22 -2.63
CA VAL A 253 -12.16 1.40 -3.32
C VAL A 253 -12.58 1.31 -4.78
N ASP A 254 -11.71 1.82 -5.65
CA ASP A 254 -11.83 1.73 -7.10
C ASP A 254 -10.64 0.94 -7.63
N SER A 255 -10.89 -0.23 -8.20
CA SER A 255 -9.87 -1.07 -8.81
C SER A 255 -10.22 -1.34 -10.26
N SER A 256 -9.23 -1.22 -11.14
CA SER A 256 -9.36 -1.61 -12.54
C SER A 256 -8.16 -2.43 -12.97
N LEU A 257 -8.41 -3.45 -13.78
CA LEU A 257 -7.39 -4.23 -14.45
C LEU A 257 -7.79 -4.38 -15.91
N GLU A 258 -6.93 -3.93 -16.82
CA GLU A 258 -7.20 -4.01 -18.25
C GLU A 258 -7.07 -5.44 -18.75
N GLN A 259 -5.98 -6.13 -18.40
CA GLN A 259 -5.78 -7.49 -18.85
C GLN A 259 -5.07 -8.35 -17.81
N PHE A 260 -5.55 -9.58 -17.67
CA PHE A 260 -4.83 -10.65 -17.00
C PHE A 260 -4.90 -11.92 -17.84
N ASN A 261 -3.76 -12.52 -18.12
CA ASN A 261 -3.64 -13.79 -18.79
C ASN A 261 -2.93 -14.76 -17.87
N PHE A 262 -3.51 -15.94 -17.70
CA PHE A 262 -2.86 -17.09 -17.13
C PHE A 262 -2.89 -18.20 -18.17
N LYS A 263 -1.74 -18.80 -18.45
CA LYS A 263 -1.60 -19.94 -19.36
C LYS A 263 -0.79 -21.00 -18.66
N GLU A 264 -1.30 -22.23 -18.71
CA GLU A 264 -0.63 -23.42 -18.23
C GLU A 264 -0.74 -24.50 -19.32
N ALA A 265 0.40 -24.88 -19.89
CA ALA A 265 0.50 -25.75 -21.06
C ALA A 265 -0.39 -25.29 -22.25
N GLN A 266 -1.52 -25.95 -22.48
CA GLN A 266 -2.49 -25.64 -23.54
C GLN A 266 -3.76 -24.93 -23.04
N GLN A 267 -3.90 -24.80 -21.72
CA GLN A 267 -5.02 -24.13 -21.08
C GLN A 267 -4.69 -22.66 -20.85
N ARG A 268 -5.71 -21.83 -20.94
CA ARG A 268 -5.64 -20.38 -20.88
C ARG A 268 -6.88 -19.84 -20.18
N PHE A 269 -6.63 -18.90 -19.29
CA PHE A 269 -7.61 -18.02 -18.68
C PHE A 269 -7.22 -16.59 -19.03
N THR A 270 -8.16 -15.82 -19.56
CA THR A 270 -7.99 -14.39 -19.80
C THR A 270 -9.13 -13.62 -19.16
N LEU A 271 -8.75 -12.59 -18.41
CA LEU A 271 -9.60 -11.50 -18.00
C LEU A 271 -9.25 -10.30 -18.89
N ASN A 272 -10.19 -9.83 -19.72
CA ASN A 272 -9.98 -8.68 -20.60
C ASN A 272 -10.46 -7.36 -20.01
N GLU A 273 -11.05 -7.43 -18.81
CA GLU A 273 -11.52 -6.29 -18.04
C GLU A 273 -11.89 -6.80 -16.65
N LEU A 274 -11.41 -6.12 -15.62
CA LEU A 274 -11.97 -6.15 -14.28
C LEU A 274 -12.13 -4.72 -13.80
N VAL A 275 -13.33 -4.40 -13.32
CA VAL A 275 -13.65 -3.12 -12.69
C VAL A 275 -14.36 -3.43 -11.37
N LEU A 276 -13.88 -2.85 -10.29
CA LEU A 276 -14.50 -2.91 -8.96
C LEU A 276 -14.62 -1.48 -8.43
N THR A 277 -15.84 -1.04 -8.19
CA THR A 277 -16.15 0.18 -7.44
C THR A 277 -16.99 -0.19 -6.24
N SER A 278 -16.43 0.04 -5.05
CA SER A 278 -17.00 -0.39 -3.79
C SER A 278 -16.80 0.68 -2.72
N LYS A 279 -17.76 0.81 -1.82
CA LYS A 279 -17.69 1.67 -0.65
C LYS A 279 -18.04 0.86 0.58
N ILE A 280 -17.17 0.87 1.58
CA ILE A 280 -17.41 0.23 2.89
C ILE A 280 -17.34 1.28 3.98
N GLY A 281 -18.23 1.24 4.96
CA GLY A 281 -18.22 2.21 6.05
C GLY A 281 -19.49 2.23 6.88
N GLY A 282 -19.91 3.43 7.26
CA GLY A 282 -21.01 3.62 8.19
C GLY A 282 -20.58 3.47 9.65
N VAL A 283 -19.28 3.33 9.91
CA VAL A 283 -18.73 3.09 11.24
C VAL A 283 -18.47 4.42 11.97
N PRO A 284 -18.80 4.55 13.26
CA PRO A 284 -18.46 5.75 14.03
C PRO A 284 -16.95 6.01 14.05
N MET A 285 -16.55 7.22 13.66
CA MET A 285 -15.14 7.61 13.58
C MET A 285 -14.45 7.50 14.94
N GLN A 286 -15.13 7.86 16.03
CA GLN A 286 -14.57 7.79 17.37
C GLN A 286 -14.24 6.35 17.80
N SER A 287 -15.06 5.38 17.39
CA SER A 287 -14.83 3.96 17.69
C SER A 287 -13.65 3.41 16.88
N LEU A 288 -13.48 3.83 15.61
CA LEU A 288 -12.27 3.51 14.84
C LEU A 288 -11.01 4.09 15.47
N ILE A 289 -11.07 5.33 15.96
CA ILE A 289 -9.93 5.96 16.65
C ILE A 289 -9.60 5.20 17.94
N ALA A 290 -10.61 4.80 18.71
CA ALA A 290 -10.42 4.04 19.94
C ALA A 290 -9.80 2.66 19.67
N LEU A 291 -10.26 1.95 18.64
CA LEU A 291 -9.71 0.67 18.22
C LEU A 291 -8.26 0.80 17.71
N ALA A 292 -7.98 1.79 16.87
CA ALA A 292 -6.62 2.07 16.38
C ALA A 292 -5.65 2.43 17.52
N GLY A 293 -6.13 3.17 18.52
CA GLY A 293 -5.35 3.48 19.73
C GLY A 293 -5.09 2.25 20.62
N ALA A 294 -6.03 1.31 20.67
CA ALA A 294 -5.89 0.09 21.45
C ALA A 294 -4.83 -0.86 20.90
N ASN A 295 -4.65 -0.98 19.57
CA ASN A 295 -3.60 -1.80 18.97
C ASN A 295 -2.17 -1.40 19.39
N ARG A 296 -1.97 -0.18 19.89
CA ARG A 296 -0.66 0.30 20.37
C ARG A 296 -0.39 0.00 21.84
N GLN A 297 -1.38 -0.46 22.58
CA GLN A 297 -1.30 -0.78 24.00
C GLN A 297 -1.60 -2.27 24.17
N GLN A 298 -0.78 -3.02 24.92
CA GLN A 298 -1.15 -4.38 25.29
C GLN A 298 -2.40 -4.33 26.18
N ARG A 299 -3.58 -4.43 25.57
CA ARG A 299 -4.88 -4.45 26.23
C ARG A 299 -5.37 -5.88 26.43
N SER A 300 -6.28 -6.06 27.38
CA SER A 300 -6.93 -7.35 27.55
C SER A 300 -7.86 -7.65 26.38
N GLU A 301 -8.08 -8.94 26.10
CA GLU A 301 -9.03 -9.39 25.07
C GLU A 301 -10.44 -8.83 25.29
N GLN A 302 -10.88 -8.72 26.56
CA GLN A 302 -12.16 -8.14 26.93
C GLN A 302 -12.29 -6.65 26.55
N ASP A 303 -11.21 -5.88 26.67
CA ASP A 303 -11.21 -4.47 26.27
C ASP A 303 -11.28 -4.33 24.75
N LEU A 304 -10.65 -5.25 24.00
CA LEU A 304 -10.73 -5.28 22.55
C LEU A 304 -12.14 -5.65 22.09
N ASP A 305 -12.75 -6.68 22.68
CA ASP A 305 -14.13 -7.10 22.41
C ASP A 305 -15.11 -5.95 22.63
N ALA A 306 -14.97 -5.19 23.71
CA ALA A 306 -15.80 -4.02 23.97
C ALA A 306 -15.66 -2.93 22.88
N LEU A 307 -14.44 -2.71 22.38
CA LEU A 307 -14.17 -1.73 21.32
C LEU A 307 -14.73 -2.18 19.96
N VAL A 308 -14.60 -3.47 19.60
CA VAL A 308 -15.23 -3.95 18.36
C VAL A 308 -16.75 -4.05 18.50
N GLN A 309 -17.29 -4.34 19.68
CA GLN A 309 -18.73 -4.26 19.96
C GLN A 309 -19.26 -2.84 19.71
N GLU A 310 -18.54 -1.81 20.17
CA GLU A 310 -18.90 -0.42 19.91
C GLU A 310 -18.87 -0.10 18.41
N LEU A 311 -17.85 -0.59 17.70
CA LEU A 311 -17.68 -0.41 16.26
C LEU A 311 -18.87 -0.96 15.45
N ILE A 312 -19.32 -2.18 15.77
CA ILE A 312 -20.40 -2.86 15.05
C ILE A 312 -21.80 -2.49 15.56
N SER A 313 -21.92 -1.79 16.68
CA SER A 313 -23.20 -1.49 17.35
C SER A 313 -24.17 -0.67 16.50
N GLU A 314 -23.67 0.08 15.52
CA GLU A 314 -24.48 0.87 14.58
C GLU A 314 -24.61 0.22 13.19
N GLY A 315 -24.04 -0.97 13.04
CA GLY A 315 -23.95 -1.72 11.79
C GLY A 315 -22.81 -1.25 10.87
N ILE A 316 -22.48 -2.10 9.89
CA ILE A 316 -21.48 -1.82 8.85
C ILE A 316 -22.17 -1.85 7.50
N GLU A 317 -21.95 -0.83 6.69
CA GLU A 317 -22.53 -0.69 5.37
C GLU A 317 -21.49 -1.00 4.31
N TRP A 318 -21.88 -1.81 3.33
CA TRP A 318 -21.11 -2.10 2.13
C TRP A 318 -21.99 -1.81 0.91
N GLN A 319 -21.48 -1.02 -0.01
CA GLN A 319 -22.10 -0.72 -1.28
C GLN A 319 -21.15 -1.18 -2.37
N LEU A 320 -21.59 -2.17 -3.15
CA LEU A 320 -20.94 -2.59 -4.38
C LEU A 320 -21.61 -1.83 -5.53
N GLU A 321 -21.03 -0.72 -5.96
CA GLU A 321 -21.58 0.02 -7.10
C GLU A 321 -21.44 -0.80 -8.38
N GLN A 322 -20.28 -1.43 -8.55
CA GLN A 322 -20.00 -2.28 -9.70
C GLN A 322 -18.89 -3.27 -9.40
N LEU A 323 -19.08 -4.52 -9.79
CA LEU A 323 -18.03 -5.47 -10.13
C LEU A 323 -18.32 -5.99 -11.53
N ALA A 324 -17.48 -5.66 -12.50
CA ALA A 324 -17.61 -6.11 -13.88
C ALA A 324 -16.38 -6.91 -14.28
N LEU A 325 -16.60 -8.08 -14.89
CA LEU A 325 -15.54 -8.99 -15.35
C LEU A 325 -15.84 -9.44 -16.77
N LYS A 326 -14.81 -9.50 -17.63
CA LYS A 326 -14.91 -10.08 -18.98
C LYS A 326 -13.94 -11.25 -19.13
N ILE A 327 -14.49 -12.46 -19.13
CA ILE A 327 -13.74 -13.71 -18.98
C ILE A 327 -13.71 -14.49 -20.29
N ASN A 328 -12.57 -15.09 -20.59
CA ASN A 328 -12.41 -16.12 -21.62
C ASN A 328 -11.46 -17.20 -21.10
N SER A 329 -12.00 -18.38 -20.81
CA SER A 329 -11.30 -19.52 -20.23
C SER A 329 -11.63 -20.78 -21.00
N ASN A 330 -10.58 -21.55 -21.33
CA ASN A 330 -10.72 -22.89 -21.91
C ASN A 330 -10.26 -24.01 -20.95
N PHE A 331 -10.08 -23.69 -19.66
CA PHE A 331 -9.79 -24.71 -18.64
C PHE A 331 -10.89 -25.76 -18.60
N GLN A 332 -10.52 -27.04 -18.57
CA GLN A 332 -11.49 -28.14 -18.69
C GLN A 332 -12.57 -28.10 -17.60
N ASP A 333 -12.20 -27.75 -16.37
CA ASP A 333 -13.12 -27.70 -15.23
C ASP A 333 -13.79 -26.31 -15.05
N LEU A 334 -13.36 -25.31 -15.83
CA LEU A 334 -13.83 -23.93 -15.71
C LEU A 334 -13.86 -23.21 -17.07
N ALA A 335 -14.42 -23.87 -18.08
CA ALA A 335 -14.59 -23.28 -19.41
C ALA A 335 -15.70 -22.22 -19.36
N MET A 336 -15.31 -20.94 -19.46
CA MET A 336 -16.22 -19.80 -19.31
C MET A 336 -15.89 -18.71 -20.34
N VAL A 337 -16.90 -18.21 -21.05
CA VAL A 337 -16.70 -17.15 -22.06
C VAL A 337 -17.86 -16.17 -22.01
N GLY A 338 -17.60 -14.94 -21.59
CA GLY A 338 -18.64 -13.90 -21.50
C GLY A 338 -18.26 -12.80 -20.52
N ASP A 339 -19.24 -11.96 -20.18
CA ASP A 339 -19.11 -10.94 -19.14
C ASP A 339 -20.11 -11.18 -18.01
N ILE A 340 -19.74 -10.72 -16.81
CA ILE A 340 -20.61 -10.68 -15.64
C ILE A 340 -20.50 -9.32 -14.98
N LYS A 341 -21.65 -8.79 -14.55
CA LYS A 341 -21.77 -7.57 -13.76
C LYS A 341 -22.51 -7.89 -12.47
N LEU A 342 -22.00 -7.35 -11.36
CA LEU A 342 -22.58 -7.45 -10.04
C LEU A 342 -22.68 -6.04 -9.46
N SER A 343 -23.81 -5.73 -8.84
CA SER A 343 -24.01 -4.48 -8.10
C SER A 343 -24.95 -4.75 -6.94
N GLY A 344 -24.84 -3.99 -5.87
CA GLY A 344 -25.70 -4.22 -4.72
C GLY A 344 -25.25 -3.49 -3.47
N ASN A 345 -25.93 -3.82 -2.38
CA ASN A 345 -25.62 -3.33 -1.06
C ASN A 345 -25.72 -4.48 -0.06
N ALA A 346 -24.84 -4.49 0.92
CA ALA A 346 -25.01 -5.26 2.12
C ALA A 346 -24.93 -4.35 3.34
N LYS A 347 -25.65 -4.73 4.38
CA LYS A 347 -25.57 -4.12 5.69
C LYS A 347 -25.43 -5.22 6.72
N LEU A 348 -24.34 -5.18 7.47
CA LEU A 348 -24.23 -5.90 8.72
C LEU A 348 -25.06 -5.13 9.75
N LEU A 349 -26.18 -5.70 10.14
CA LEU A 349 -27.06 -5.19 11.19
C LEU A 349 -26.35 -5.26 12.55
N PRO A 350 -26.70 -4.39 13.50
CA PRO A 350 -26.19 -4.48 14.86
C PRO A 350 -26.41 -5.85 15.49
N PHE A 351 -25.39 -6.36 16.18
CA PHE A 351 -25.48 -7.59 16.95
C PHE A 351 -24.55 -7.53 18.17
N GLU A 352 -24.85 -8.37 19.16
CA GLU A 352 -23.96 -8.59 20.30
C GLU A 352 -22.96 -9.70 19.95
N LEU A 353 -21.66 -9.45 20.11
CA LEU A 353 -20.59 -10.41 19.83
C LEU A 353 -20.82 -11.75 20.55
N ASN A 354 -21.28 -11.70 21.81
CA ASN A 354 -21.58 -12.88 22.61
C ASN A 354 -22.81 -13.69 22.12
N ALA A 355 -23.62 -13.13 21.22
CA ALA A 355 -24.74 -13.81 20.59
C ALA A 355 -24.33 -14.56 19.31
N VAL A 356 -23.10 -14.38 18.83
CA VAL A 356 -22.54 -15.03 17.65
C VAL A 356 -21.46 -16.00 18.07
N ASN A 357 -21.81 -17.28 18.12
CA ASN A 357 -20.91 -18.38 18.44
C ASN A 357 -20.37 -19.09 17.18
N SER A 358 -20.84 -18.72 15.99
CA SER A 358 -20.30 -19.22 14.72
C SER A 358 -20.43 -18.21 13.57
N PRO A 359 -19.53 -18.22 12.57
CA PRO A 359 -19.63 -17.32 11.41
C PRO A 359 -20.95 -17.44 10.65
N LEU A 360 -21.57 -18.64 10.61
CA LEU A 360 -22.88 -18.83 9.97
C LEU A 360 -24.01 -18.07 10.68
N GLN A 361 -23.88 -17.77 11.98
CA GLN A 361 -24.86 -16.97 12.70
C GLN A 361 -24.81 -15.48 12.32
N LEU A 362 -23.68 -15.00 11.77
CA LEU A 362 -23.59 -13.63 11.22
C LEU A 362 -24.54 -13.42 10.06
N LEU A 363 -24.89 -14.49 9.33
CA LEU A 363 -25.88 -14.40 8.26
C LEU A 363 -27.20 -13.84 8.79
N ARG A 364 -27.61 -14.12 10.04
CA ARG A 364 -28.85 -13.55 10.62
C ARG A 364 -28.84 -12.03 10.74
N TYR A 365 -27.66 -11.45 10.76
CA TYR A 365 -27.43 -10.01 10.85
C TYR A 365 -26.98 -9.43 9.52
N LEU A 366 -27.06 -10.18 8.43
CA LEU A 366 -26.77 -9.69 7.10
C LEU A 366 -28.09 -9.28 6.45
N ASP A 367 -28.16 -8.04 5.97
CA ASP A 367 -29.12 -7.60 4.97
C ASP A 367 -28.37 -7.45 3.65
N LEU A 368 -28.67 -8.26 2.66
CA LEU A 368 -27.97 -8.32 1.38
C LEU A 368 -28.97 -8.12 0.26
N ASN A 369 -28.63 -7.25 -0.68
CA ASN A 369 -29.34 -7.08 -1.93
C ASN A 369 -28.31 -6.97 -3.05
N VAL A 370 -28.20 -8.01 -3.88
CA VAL A 370 -27.23 -8.09 -4.97
C VAL A 370 -27.96 -8.41 -6.26
N GLU A 371 -27.68 -7.61 -7.27
CA GLU A 371 -28.14 -7.80 -8.64
C GLU A 371 -26.97 -8.37 -9.46
N LEU A 372 -27.26 -9.46 -10.16
CA LEU A 372 -26.37 -10.16 -11.06
C LEU A 372 -26.90 -10.04 -12.47
N ASP A 373 -26.00 -9.71 -13.39
CA ASP A 373 -26.27 -9.65 -14.83
C ASP A 373 -25.11 -10.30 -15.59
N ALA A 374 -25.32 -11.53 -16.05
CA ALA A 374 -24.32 -12.33 -16.75
C ALA A 374 -24.73 -12.61 -18.18
N ASN A 375 -23.80 -12.57 -19.12
CA ASN A 375 -24.06 -13.02 -20.47
C ASN A 375 -24.39 -14.53 -20.49
N ASP A 376 -25.36 -14.90 -21.32
CA ASP A 376 -25.85 -16.28 -21.40
C ASP A 376 -24.79 -17.29 -21.88
N SER A 377 -23.76 -16.83 -22.60
CA SER A 377 -22.66 -17.67 -23.05
C SER A 377 -21.62 -17.98 -21.98
N LEU A 378 -21.66 -17.26 -20.84
CA LEU A 378 -20.66 -17.38 -19.78
C LEU A 378 -20.48 -18.83 -19.32
N PHE A 379 -21.56 -19.60 -19.23
CA PHE A 379 -21.54 -20.98 -18.77
C PHE A 379 -21.87 -22.02 -19.85
N ASN A 380 -22.01 -21.64 -21.12
CA ASN A 380 -22.46 -22.55 -22.20
C ASN A 380 -21.54 -23.76 -22.39
N TYR A 381 -20.24 -23.59 -22.15
CA TYR A 381 -19.23 -24.64 -22.27
C TYR A 381 -18.78 -25.18 -20.91
N SER A 382 -19.34 -24.66 -19.81
CA SER A 382 -19.00 -25.05 -18.45
C SER A 382 -19.73 -26.34 -18.05
N PRO A 383 -19.13 -27.19 -17.21
CA PRO A 383 -19.85 -28.25 -16.49
C PRO A 383 -21.06 -27.73 -15.70
N LEU A 384 -21.10 -26.42 -15.39
CA LEU A 384 -22.19 -25.76 -14.68
C LEU A 384 -23.43 -25.47 -15.55
N SER A 385 -23.34 -25.63 -16.87
CA SER A 385 -24.43 -25.34 -17.82
C SER A 385 -25.79 -25.96 -17.43
N ALA A 386 -25.80 -27.23 -17.00
CA ALA A 386 -27.01 -27.91 -16.56
C ALA A 386 -27.65 -27.27 -15.32
N TYR A 387 -26.84 -26.79 -14.37
CA TYR A 387 -27.31 -26.08 -13.18
C TYR A 387 -27.89 -24.71 -13.54
N ILE A 388 -27.24 -23.98 -14.44
CA ILE A 388 -27.76 -22.70 -14.95
C ILE A 388 -29.11 -22.90 -15.64
N MET A 389 -29.24 -23.93 -16.48
CA MET A 389 -30.52 -24.27 -17.11
C MET A 389 -31.60 -24.62 -16.09
N ALA A 390 -31.25 -25.34 -15.01
CA ALA A 390 -32.19 -25.65 -13.94
C ALA A 390 -32.65 -24.37 -13.21
N LEU A 391 -31.72 -23.44 -12.91
CA LEU A 391 -32.04 -22.15 -12.29
C LEU A 391 -32.94 -21.28 -13.19
N ARG A 392 -32.68 -21.25 -14.50
CA ARG A 392 -33.55 -20.59 -15.49
C ARG A 392 -34.95 -21.22 -15.48
N SER A 393 -35.03 -22.55 -15.52
CA SER A 393 -36.31 -23.29 -15.56
C SER A 393 -37.14 -23.10 -14.29
N ALA A 394 -36.47 -22.96 -13.14
CA ALA A 394 -37.10 -22.71 -11.85
C ALA A 394 -37.51 -21.23 -11.64
N GLY A 395 -37.09 -20.32 -12.53
CA GLY A 395 -37.37 -18.88 -12.44
C GLY A 395 -36.38 -18.09 -11.57
N TYR A 396 -35.36 -18.73 -11.01
CA TYR A 396 -34.31 -18.08 -10.21
C TYR A 396 -33.34 -17.24 -11.06
N LEU A 397 -33.31 -17.45 -12.37
CA LEU A 397 -32.64 -16.61 -13.37
C LEU A 397 -33.66 -16.15 -14.41
N ILE A 398 -33.79 -14.84 -14.62
CA ILE A 398 -34.59 -14.26 -15.68
C ILE A 398 -33.69 -14.11 -16.90
N HIS A 399 -34.00 -14.85 -17.97
CA HIS A 399 -33.27 -14.76 -19.23
C HIS A 399 -33.92 -13.73 -20.16
N GLN A 400 -33.22 -12.64 -20.45
CA GLN A 400 -33.69 -11.58 -21.34
C GLN A 400 -32.53 -11.01 -22.17
N ASP A 401 -32.77 -10.78 -23.47
CA ASP A 401 -31.82 -10.15 -24.39
C ASP A 401 -30.41 -10.80 -24.40
N GLY A 402 -30.36 -12.13 -24.26
CA GLY A 402 -29.11 -12.90 -24.22
C GLY A 402 -28.34 -12.78 -22.91
N ARG A 403 -29.01 -12.40 -21.82
CA ARG A 403 -28.40 -12.25 -20.49
C ARG A 403 -29.26 -12.92 -19.43
N ASP A 404 -28.60 -13.49 -18.44
CA ASP A 404 -29.20 -14.04 -17.23
C ASP A 404 -29.11 -13.01 -16.11
N GLN A 405 -30.28 -12.61 -15.61
CA GLN A 405 -30.42 -11.65 -14.53
C GLN A 405 -30.97 -12.30 -13.28
N SER A 406 -30.42 -11.92 -12.13
CA SER A 406 -30.92 -12.35 -10.83
C SER A 406 -30.81 -11.24 -9.80
N LYS A 407 -31.84 -11.11 -8.98
CA LYS A 407 -31.81 -10.31 -7.77
C LYS A 407 -31.80 -11.22 -6.56
N LEU A 408 -30.66 -11.27 -5.89
CA LEU A 408 -30.42 -11.98 -4.64
C LEU A 408 -30.80 -11.05 -3.49
N ILE A 409 -31.78 -11.44 -2.67
CA ILE A 409 -32.12 -10.71 -1.46
C ILE A 409 -31.99 -11.67 -0.29
N PHE A 410 -31.21 -11.30 0.71
CA PHE A 410 -31.15 -11.96 1.99
C PHE A 410 -31.52 -10.95 3.08
N ASN A 411 -32.67 -11.12 3.72
CA ASN A 411 -33.13 -10.26 4.80
C ASN A 411 -33.94 -11.07 5.81
N ASP A 412 -33.84 -10.75 7.10
CA ASP A 412 -34.61 -11.41 8.17
C ASP A 412 -34.57 -12.96 8.15
N SER A 413 -33.44 -13.53 7.73
CA SER A 413 -33.24 -14.99 7.53
C SER A 413 -34.02 -15.63 6.38
N GLU A 414 -34.63 -14.83 5.50
CA GLU A 414 -35.21 -15.28 4.23
C GLU A 414 -34.20 -15.05 3.11
N PHE A 415 -33.99 -16.07 2.28
CA PHE A 415 -33.19 -15.96 1.07
C PHE A 415 -34.10 -16.07 -0.15
N THR A 416 -34.13 -15.03 -0.97
CA THR A 416 -34.92 -15.01 -2.20
C THR A 416 -34.06 -14.70 -3.41
N MET A 417 -34.41 -15.33 -4.54
CA MET A 417 -33.86 -15.08 -5.85
C MET A 417 -35.00 -14.70 -6.78
N ASN A 418 -34.99 -13.47 -7.31
CA ASN A 418 -36.09 -12.93 -8.12
C ASN A 418 -37.46 -13.06 -7.41
N SER A 419 -37.49 -12.78 -6.10
CA SER A 419 -38.68 -12.91 -5.24
C SER A 419 -39.20 -14.34 -5.07
N LEU A 420 -38.45 -15.36 -5.47
CA LEU A 420 -38.73 -16.77 -5.20
C LEU A 420 -37.91 -17.23 -3.98
N PRO A 421 -38.52 -17.90 -2.99
CA PRO A 421 -37.79 -18.44 -1.85
C PRO A 421 -36.84 -19.53 -2.32
N VAL A 422 -35.58 -19.47 -1.88
CA VAL A 422 -34.58 -20.50 -2.15
C VAL A 422 -34.59 -21.49 -0.98
N ASN A 423 -35.03 -22.72 -1.25
CA ASN A 423 -35.13 -23.79 -0.26
C ASN A 423 -33.99 -24.81 -0.39
#